data_AF-A0A6I1HKQ5-F1
#
_entry.id   AF-A0A6I1HKQ5-F1
#
_cell.length_a   1.000
_cell.length_b   1.000
_cell.length_c   1.000
_cell.angle_alpha   90.00
_cell.angle_beta   90.00
_cell.angle_gamma   90.00
#
_symmetry.space_group_name_H-M   'P 1'
#
loop_
_entity.id
_entity.type
_entity.pdbx_description
1 polymer ?
#
loop_
_entity_poly.entity_id
_entity_poly.type
_entity_poly.pdbx_seq_one_letter_code
_entity_poly.pdbx_strand_id
1 'polypeptide(L)'
;MRSRPAACWTVSISAAWTRLARRQRMRGWRRSTTWARRPMMRRSGNASREHPPAPRRPWRPCRWSLSARRRSMASSPDRCGMAAHPGLEAAAPAPPGLRIADGALEILKWLALAAMTLDHVNSYLWQQRDPALYAIGRLALPLFAFVLAYHLAQPGALAHGLPRRAMSRLAAAGLCAAPVYAALLPPGHGWWPLNIMFTLAVATAIAWLTGQGGRWRPTAALALFAFGGPLLEFCWFGLACFLGGWWFCRRPGVPSLLAWLAGCASLYAINGNHWALAAVVLIAASAILPFRLPRARYFFYVYYPLHLAVLLALRVAGLGSPV
;
A
#
# COMPACT_ATOMS: atom_id res chain seq x y z
N MET A 1 -30.87 7.74 -26.51
CA MET A 1 -30.08 8.57 -25.57
C MET A 1 -28.65 8.05 -25.52
N ARG A 2 -27.69 8.77 -26.11
CA ARG A 2 -26.27 8.38 -26.13
C ARG A 2 -25.57 8.97 -24.90
N SER A 3 -25.10 8.11 -23.99
CA SER A 3 -24.27 8.50 -22.85
C SER A 3 -22.89 8.96 -23.36
N ARG A 4 -22.56 10.23 -23.12
CA ARG A 4 -21.22 10.78 -23.36
C ARG A 4 -20.21 10.11 -22.40
N PRO A 5 -19.04 9.68 -22.86
CA PRO A 5 -18.03 9.08 -21.97
C PRO A 5 -17.46 10.14 -21.01
N ALA A 6 -17.05 9.70 -19.83
CA ALA A 6 -16.48 10.47 -18.72
C ALA A 6 -15.12 11.16 -19.02
N ALA A 7 -14.84 11.51 -20.27
CA ALA A 7 -13.64 12.24 -20.70
C ALA A 7 -13.68 13.74 -20.39
N CYS A 8 -14.83 14.29 -19.94
CA CYS A 8 -14.99 15.73 -19.73
C CYS A 8 -14.33 16.27 -18.44
N TRP A 9 -14.05 15.40 -17.46
CA TRP A 9 -13.43 15.82 -16.18
C TRP A 9 -11.89 15.74 -16.17
N THR A 10 -11.30 14.79 -16.93
CA THR A 10 -9.85 14.64 -17.08
C THR A 10 -9.22 15.78 -17.89
N VAL A 11 -9.92 16.30 -18.91
CA VAL A 11 -9.44 17.45 -19.69
C VAL A 11 -9.42 18.75 -18.86
N SER A 12 -10.35 18.93 -17.92
CA SER A 12 -10.46 20.18 -17.15
C SER A 12 -9.33 20.34 -16.13
N ILE A 13 -8.92 19.25 -15.47
CA ILE A 13 -7.79 19.25 -14.52
C ILE A 13 -6.46 19.30 -15.29
N SER A 14 -6.31 18.57 -16.40
CA SER A 14 -5.11 18.67 -17.24
C SER A 14 -4.93 20.09 -17.78
N ALA A 15 -5.99 20.74 -18.29
CA ALA A 15 -5.91 22.10 -18.82
C ALA A 15 -5.65 23.17 -17.75
N ALA A 16 -6.06 22.94 -16.50
CA ALA A 16 -5.71 23.81 -15.37
C ALA A 16 -4.22 23.70 -15.01
N TRP A 17 -3.67 22.48 -14.99
CA TRP A 17 -2.26 22.24 -14.72
C TRP A 17 -1.32 22.73 -15.83
N THR A 18 -1.66 22.53 -17.12
CA THR A 18 -0.84 23.03 -18.24
C THR A 18 -0.78 24.56 -18.27
N ARG A 19 -1.86 25.24 -17.86
CA ARG A 19 -1.91 26.71 -17.73
C ARG A 19 -1.08 27.22 -16.56
N LEU A 20 -1.06 26.51 -15.42
CA LEU A 20 -0.21 26.86 -14.27
C LEU A 20 1.28 26.66 -14.58
N ALA A 21 1.64 25.54 -15.23
CA ALA A 21 3.02 25.23 -15.61
C ALA A 21 3.59 26.23 -16.62
N ARG A 22 2.80 26.68 -17.62
CA ARG A 22 3.21 27.76 -18.55
C ARG A 22 3.39 29.11 -17.84
N ARG A 23 2.53 29.44 -16.87
CA ARG A 23 2.65 30.69 -16.09
C ARG A 23 3.89 30.71 -15.18
N GLN A 24 4.31 29.57 -14.63
CA GLN A 24 5.54 29.51 -13.83
C GLN A 24 6.81 29.52 -14.68
N ARG A 25 6.80 28.89 -15.86
CA ARG A 25 7.95 28.90 -16.80
C ARG A 25 8.25 30.31 -17.34
N MET A 26 7.21 31.12 -17.56
CA MET A 26 7.34 32.53 -18.00
C MET A 26 7.87 33.46 -16.89
N ARG A 27 7.59 33.15 -15.61
CA ARG A 27 8.10 33.93 -14.46
C ARG A 27 9.53 33.56 -14.08
N GLY A 28 9.96 32.32 -14.33
CA GLY A 28 11.36 31.90 -14.14
C GLY A 28 12.32 32.48 -15.18
N TRP A 29 11.87 32.63 -16.43
CA TRP A 29 12.72 33.14 -17.51
C TRP A 29 13.02 34.65 -17.41
N ARG A 30 12.12 35.43 -16.81
CA ARG A 30 12.35 36.87 -16.56
C ARG A 30 13.31 37.18 -15.41
N ARG A 31 13.77 36.17 -14.63
CA ARG A 31 14.67 36.35 -13.48
C ARG A 31 16.10 35.84 -13.70
N SER A 32 16.43 35.29 -14.88
CA SER A 32 17.74 34.65 -15.13
C SER A 32 18.70 35.42 -16.05
N THR A 33 18.41 36.67 -16.42
CA THR A 33 19.27 37.46 -17.34
C THR A 33 20.14 38.53 -16.67
N THR A 34 20.40 38.43 -15.36
CA THR A 34 21.25 39.43 -14.66
C THR A 34 22.16 38.80 -13.62
N TRP A 35 23.11 37.93 -14.01
CA TRP A 35 24.31 37.65 -13.20
C TRP A 35 25.45 37.19 -14.12
N ALA A 36 26.03 38.15 -14.84
CA ALA A 36 27.34 38.01 -15.46
C ALA A 36 28.30 39.00 -14.81
N ARG A 37 29.53 38.53 -14.56
CA ARG A 37 30.73 39.22 -14.02
C ARG A 37 30.93 39.10 -12.51
N ARG A 38 31.85 38.20 -12.12
CA ARG A 38 32.95 38.48 -11.18
C ARG A 38 34.14 37.54 -11.45
N PRO A 39 35.39 37.99 -11.22
CA PRO A 39 36.57 37.42 -11.88
C PRO A 39 37.34 36.39 -11.04
N MET A 40 38.12 35.62 -11.80
CA MET A 40 39.05 34.55 -11.43
C MET A 40 40.21 35.09 -10.56
N MET A 41 40.49 34.44 -9.44
CA MET A 41 41.72 34.68 -8.65
C MET A 41 42.53 33.39 -8.46
N ARG A 42 43.84 33.63 -8.39
CA ARG A 42 44.99 32.77 -8.67
C ARG A 42 45.29 31.76 -7.55
N ARG A 43 45.89 30.64 -7.95
CA ARG A 43 46.57 29.63 -7.11
C ARG A 43 47.94 30.10 -6.61
N SER A 44 48.25 29.76 -5.36
CA SER A 44 49.57 29.35 -4.80
C SER A 44 49.28 28.83 -3.37
N GLY A 45 49.86 27.81 -2.76
CA GLY A 45 50.99 26.91 -2.97
C GLY A 45 51.50 26.49 -1.57
N ASN A 46 51.82 25.20 -1.37
CA ASN A 46 52.55 24.57 -0.23
C ASN A 46 51.89 24.57 1.18
N ALA A 47 52.09 23.60 2.09
CA ALA A 47 52.99 22.45 2.18
C ALA A 47 52.42 21.33 3.10
N SER A 48 52.88 20.11 2.82
CA SER A 48 53.04 18.89 3.63
C SER A 48 52.81 18.90 5.15
N ARG A 49 52.12 17.86 5.64
CA ARG A 49 52.46 17.09 6.86
C ARG A 49 51.86 15.67 6.80
N GLU A 50 52.73 14.68 6.90
CA GLU A 50 52.46 13.24 6.91
C GLU A 50 52.05 12.75 8.31
N HIS A 51 51.19 11.73 8.38
CA HIS A 51 50.88 10.97 9.60
C HIS A 51 51.04 9.46 9.35
N PRO A 52 51.61 8.67 10.28
CA PRO A 52 51.88 7.25 10.10
C PRO A 52 50.67 6.35 10.44
N PRO A 53 50.64 5.07 9.97
CA PRO A 53 49.50 4.18 10.11
C PRO A 53 49.47 3.38 11.43
N ALA A 54 48.26 3.12 11.93
CA ALA A 54 47.98 2.31 13.12
C ALA A 54 47.97 0.79 12.82
N PRO A 55 48.33 -0.08 13.79
CA PRO A 55 48.45 -1.53 13.57
C PRO A 55 47.12 -2.29 13.70
N ARG A 56 47.04 -3.37 12.90
CA ARG A 56 45.92 -4.33 12.79
C ARG A 56 45.74 -5.16 14.08
N ARG A 57 44.49 -5.35 14.53
CA ARG A 57 44.12 -6.34 15.56
C ARG A 57 43.39 -7.54 14.93
N PRO A 58 43.68 -8.79 15.34
CA PRO A 58 43.05 -9.97 14.78
C PRO A 58 41.73 -10.34 15.46
N TRP A 59 40.88 -10.99 14.66
CA TRP A 59 39.59 -11.61 15.00
C TRP A 59 39.70 -12.65 16.13
N ARG A 60 38.72 -12.65 17.05
CA ARG A 60 38.41 -13.77 17.96
C ARG A 60 36.91 -14.09 17.89
N PRO A 61 36.50 -15.36 17.74
CA PRO A 61 35.10 -15.77 17.86
C PRO A 61 34.73 -16.12 19.31
N CYS A 62 33.63 -15.57 19.81
CA CYS A 62 33.07 -15.93 21.11
C CYS A 62 32.22 -17.20 21.02
N ARG A 63 32.68 -18.23 21.73
CA ARG A 63 32.05 -19.52 21.99
C ARG A 63 31.16 -19.36 23.24
N TRP A 64 29.85 -19.53 23.11
CA TRP A 64 28.96 -19.61 24.28
C TRP A 64 28.71 -21.08 24.63
N SER A 65 29.32 -21.51 25.74
CA SER A 65 29.10 -22.80 26.39
C SER A 65 27.85 -22.78 27.25
N LEU A 66 27.03 -23.81 27.08
CA LEU A 66 25.97 -24.23 27.99
C LEU A 66 26.55 -24.61 29.35
N SER A 67 25.97 -24.10 30.43
CA SER A 67 26.08 -24.76 31.74
C SER A 67 24.76 -24.63 32.48
N ALA A 68 24.03 -25.73 32.50
CA ALA A 68 22.94 -26.00 33.41
C ALA A 68 23.44 -25.99 34.87
N ARG A 69 22.63 -25.44 35.78
CA ARG A 69 22.73 -25.80 37.20
C ARG A 69 21.33 -25.73 37.83
N ARG A 70 20.74 -26.92 37.99
CA ARG A 70 19.65 -27.18 38.95
C ARG A 70 20.23 -27.09 40.36
N ARG A 71 19.48 -26.49 41.29
CA ARG A 71 19.42 -26.93 42.68
C ARG A 71 18.02 -26.61 43.25
N SER A 72 17.58 -27.51 44.11
CA SER A 72 16.24 -27.74 44.65
C SER A 72 16.19 -27.34 46.14
N MET A 73 14.96 -27.32 46.68
CA MET A 73 14.51 -27.23 48.10
C MET A 73 14.39 -25.80 48.66
N ALA A 74 13.20 -25.25 49.00
CA ALA A 74 12.06 -25.65 49.84
C ALA A 74 12.22 -25.23 51.32
N SER A 75 11.44 -24.21 51.77
CA SER A 75 10.63 -24.20 53.02
C SER A 75 10.19 -22.78 53.47
N SER A 76 8.87 -22.50 53.33
CA SER A 76 7.95 -21.91 54.34
C SER A 76 8.18 -20.51 54.98
N PRO A 77 7.21 -19.91 55.72
CA PRO A 77 6.55 -18.67 55.29
C PRO A 77 6.57 -17.54 56.34
N ASP A 78 6.92 -16.32 55.96
CA ASP A 78 6.75 -15.16 56.84
C ASP A 78 5.76 -14.15 56.25
N ARG A 79 4.64 -14.02 56.96
CA ARG A 79 3.72 -12.89 56.92
C ARG A 79 4.40 -11.71 57.62
N CYS A 80 4.59 -10.61 56.91
CA CYS A 80 4.58 -9.29 57.52
C CYS A 80 3.97 -8.31 56.51
N GLY A 81 2.85 -7.70 56.89
CA GLY A 81 2.07 -6.85 56.01
C GLY A 81 2.76 -5.52 55.75
N MET A 82 2.58 -4.98 54.54
CA MET A 82 2.49 -3.54 54.35
C MET A 82 1.79 -3.18 53.05
N ALA A 83 0.83 -2.27 53.19
CA ALA A 83 0.26 -1.37 52.19
C ALA A 83 -0.44 -1.98 50.95
N ALA A 84 -1.77 -2.08 51.06
CA ALA A 84 -2.64 -2.00 49.89
C ALA A 84 -2.46 -0.61 49.23
N HIS A 85 -1.80 -0.58 48.08
CA HIS A 85 -1.79 0.58 47.20
C HIS A 85 -3.20 0.79 46.62
N PRO A 86 -3.82 1.97 46.76
CA PRO A 86 -5.05 2.28 46.05
C PRO A 86 -4.72 2.56 44.59
N GLY A 87 -5.43 1.90 43.68
CA GLY A 87 -5.65 2.39 42.32
C GLY A 87 -4.52 2.21 41.31
N LEU A 88 -4.12 0.97 41.00
CA LEU A 88 -3.95 0.64 39.58
C LEU A 88 -5.27 0.05 39.12
N GLU A 89 -6.15 0.93 38.65
CA GLU A 89 -7.26 0.54 37.80
C GLU A 89 -6.62 -0.24 36.64
N ALA A 90 -6.73 -1.58 36.68
CA ALA A 90 -6.26 -2.43 35.61
C ALA A 90 -7.01 -1.94 34.36
N ALA A 91 -6.29 -1.22 33.50
CA ALA A 91 -6.85 -0.69 32.26
C ALA A 91 -7.61 -1.83 31.60
N ALA A 92 -8.94 -1.65 31.49
CA ALA A 92 -9.82 -2.67 30.95
C ALA A 92 -9.17 -3.26 29.68
N PRO A 93 -9.07 -4.59 29.55
CA PRO A 93 -8.45 -5.19 28.39
C PRO A 93 -9.09 -4.57 27.16
N ALA A 94 -8.27 -3.94 26.31
CA ALA A 94 -8.74 -3.31 25.09
C ALA A 94 -9.66 -4.31 24.38
N PRO A 95 -10.83 -3.87 23.88
CA PRO A 95 -11.81 -4.77 23.30
C PRO A 95 -11.11 -5.67 22.27
N PRO A 96 -11.41 -6.98 22.25
CA PRO A 96 -10.76 -7.89 21.33
C PRO A 96 -10.96 -7.33 19.92
N GLY A 97 -9.84 -6.92 19.29
CA GLY A 97 -9.86 -6.39 17.93
C GLY A 97 -10.52 -7.39 16.99
N LEU A 98 -11.05 -6.92 15.87
CA LEU A 98 -11.69 -7.77 14.85
C LEU A 98 -10.78 -8.96 14.52
N ARG A 99 -11.26 -10.19 14.80
CA ARG A 99 -10.56 -11.45 14.50
C ARG A 99 -11.29 -12.20 13.40
N ILE A 100 -10.63 -12.35 12.26
CA ILE A 100 -11.05 -13.12 11.10
C ILE A 100 -10.05 -14.27 10.95
N ALA A 101 -10.56 -15.47 10.66
CA ALA A 101 -9.74 -16.66 10.46
C ALA A 101 -8.79 -16.50 9.25
N ASP A 102 -7.57 -17.03 9.35
CA ASP A 102 -6.59 -16.96 8.27
C ASP A 102 -7.11 -17.57 6.95
N GLY A 103 -7.86 -18.68 7.03
CA GLY A 103 -8.48 -19.30 5.88
C GLY A 103 -9.53 -18.42 5.19
N ALA A 104 -10.26 -17.61 5.96
CA ALA A 104 -11.21 -16.63 5.42
C ALA A 104 -10.49 -15.49 4.68
N LEU A 105 -9.38 -14.99 5.23
CA LEU A 105 -8.55 -14.00 4.53
C LEU A 105 -7.91 -14.58 3.27
N GLU A 106 -7.55 -15.85 3.27
CA GLU A 106 -6.99 -16.52 2.10
C GLU A 106 -8.02 -16.67 0.98
N ILE A 107 -9.25 -17.12 1.27
CA ILE A 107 -10.30 -17.22 0.24
C ILE A 107 -10.65 -15.85 -0.34
N LEU A 108 -10.66 -14.79 0.47
CA LEU A 108 -10.90 -13.43 -0.03
C LEU A 108 -9.85 -13.00 -1.06
N LYS A 109 -8.57 -13.36 -0.86
CA LYS A 109 -7.52 -13.10 -1.86
C LYS A 109 -7.73 -13.90 -3.13
N TRP A 110 -8.16 -15.16 -3.04
CA TRP A 110 -8.46 -15.98 -4.21
C TRP A 110 -9.65 -15.44 -5.00
N LEU A 111 -10.72 -15.01 -4.32
CA LEU A 111 -11.85 -14.34 -4.96
C LEU A 111 -11.43 -13.04 -5.63
N ALA A 112 -10.61 -12.22 -4.95
CA ALA A 112 -10.06 -10.98 -5.51
C ALA A 112 -9.19 -11.24 -6.75
N LEU A 113 -8.38 -12.30 -6.71
CA LEU A 113 -7.53 -12.72 -7.82
C LEU A 113 -8.36 -13.14 -9.03
N ALA A 114 -9.40 -13.96 -8.82
CA ALA A 114 -10.29 -14.40 -9.89
C ALA A 114 -11.02 -13.20 -10.52
N ALA A 115 -11.59 -12.32 -9.68
CA ALA A 115 -12.25 -11.10 -10.14
C ALA A 115 -11.30 -10.18 -10.95
N MET A 116 -10.09 -9.93 -10.46
CA MET A 116 -9.07 -9.14 -11.16
C MET A 116 -8.69 -9.77 -12.50
N THR A 117 -8.50 -11.08 -12.54
CA THR A 117 -8.08 -11.79 -13.75
C THR A 117 -9.16 -11.71 -14.83
N LEU A 118 -10.42 -11.96 -14.46
CA LEU A 118 -11.56 -11.85 -15.36
C LEU A 118 -11.72 -10.41 -15.90
N ASP A 119 -11.57 -9.42 -15.04
CA ASP A 119 -11.63 -8.01 -15.42
C ASP A 119 -10.50 -7.60 -16.36
N HIS A 120 -9.29 -8.09 -16.13
CA HIS A 120 -8.14 -7.83 -17.00
C HIS A 120 -8.28 -8.55 -18.34
N VAL A 121 -8.81 -9.77 -18.39
CA VAL A 121 -9.14 -10.46 -19.66
C VAL A 121 -10.17 -9.63 -20.43
N ASN A 122 -11.26 -9.23 -19.79
CA ASN A 122 -12.29 -8.41 -20.42
C ASN A 122 -11.73 -7.06 -20.89
N SER A 123 -10.94 -6.39 -20.05
CA SER A 123 -10.38 -5.08 -20.34
C SER A 123 -9.32 -5.11 -21.43
N TYR A 124 -8.44 -6.11 -21.41
CA TYR A 124 -7.25 -6.11 -22.24
C TYR A 124 -7.35 -6.95 -23.51
N LEU A 125 -8.16 -8.00 -23.52
CA LEU A 125 -8.37 -8.84 -24.70
C LEU A 125 -9.71 -8.50 -25.35
N TRP A 126 -10.79 -8.39 -24.58
CA TRP A 126 -12.14 -8.20 -25.12
C TRP A 126 -12.64 -6.76 -25.19
N GLN A 127 -11.75 -5.77 -25.03
CA GLN A 127 -12.09 -4.34 -25.17
C GLN A 127 -13.29 -3.92 -24.29
N GLN A 128 -13.39 -4.47 -23.08
CA GLN A 128 -14.45 -4.22 -22.10
C GLN A 128 -15.88 -4.54 -22.61
N ARG A 129 -16.03 -5.53 -23.48
CA ARG A 129 -17.33 -5.91 -24.06
C ARG A 129 -18.33 -6.45 -23.05
N ASP A 130 -17.88 -7.12 -21.99
CA ASP A 130 -18.78 -7.75 -21.00
C ASP A 130 -18.97 -6.85 -19.76
N PRO A 131 -20.17 -6.27 -19.55
CA PRO A 131 -20.45 -5.43 -18.38
C PRO A 131 -20.45 -6.20 -17.05
N ALA A 132 -20.79 -7.49 -17.07
CA ALA A 132 -20.82 -8.31 -15.87
C ALA A 132 -19.40 -8.62 -15.38
N LEU A 133 -18.47 -8.96 -16.29
CA LEU A 133 -17.07 -9.16 -15.92
C LEU A 133 -16.41 -7.89 -15.42
N TYR A 134 -16.73 -6.74 -16.03
CA TYR A 134 -16.27 -5.44 -15.54
C TYR A 134 -16.79 -5.15 -14.12
N ALA A 135 -18.07 -5.43 -13.87
CA ALA A 135 -18.69 -5.26 -12.56
C ALA A 135 -18.07 -6.18 -11.49
N ILE A 136 -17.89 -7.47 -11.80
CA ILE A 136 -17.20 -8.43 -10.93
C ILE A 136 -15.77 -7.96 -10.63
N GLY A 137 -15.07 -7.42 -11.63
CA GLY A 137 -13.74 -6.84 -11.48
C GLY A 137 -13.61 -5.80 -10.38
N ARG A 138 -14.67 -5.02 -10.13
CA ARG A 138 -14.68 -3.95 -9.12
C ARG A 138 -14.59 -4.50 -7.68
N LEU A 139 -14.78 -5.81 -7.48
CA LEU A 139 -14.58 -6.48 -6.20
C LEU A 139 -13.10 -6.61 -5.83
N ALA A 140 -12.19 -6.66 -6.83
CA ALA A 140 -10.80 -7.01 -6.61
C ALA A 140 -10.07 -6.05 -5.66
N LEU A 141 -10.17 -4.73 -5.91
CA LEU A 141 -9.48 -3.72 -5.11
C LEU A 141 -9.94 -3.74 -3.64
N PRO A 142 -11.24 -3.60 -3.30
CA PRO A 142 -11.67 -3.61 -1.90
C PRO A 142 -11.29 -4.90 -1.15
N LEU A 143 -11.34 -6.06 -1.82
CA LEU A 143 -10.98 -7.34 -1.21
C LEU A 143 -9.47 -7.42 -0.90
N PHE A 144 -8.59 -7.14 -1.87
CA PHE A 144 -7.14 -7.12 -1.62
C PHE A 144 -6.75 -6.03 -0.60
N ALA A 145 -7.36 -4.85 -0.72
CA ALA A 145 -7.13 -3.74 0.19
C ALA A 145 -7.51 -4.12 1.63
N PHE A 146 -8.68 -4.72 1.84
CA PHE A 146 -9.14 -5.15 3.15
C PHE A 146 -8.24 -6.21 3.77
N VAL A 147 -7.85 -7.25 3.02
CA VAL A 147 -6.97 -8.31 3.56
C VAL A 147 -5.62 -7.73 4.01
N LEU A 148 -5.05 -6.81 3.23
CA LEU A 148 -3.80 -6.15 3.61
C LEU A 148 -4.00 -5.21 4.81
N ALA A 149 -5.07 -4.40 4.80
CA ALA A 149 -5.44 -3.51 5.88
C ALA A 149 -5.65 -4.26 7.21
N TYR A 150 -6.35 -5.39 7.18
CA TYR A 150 -6.58 -6.26 8.33
C TYR A 150 -5.26 -6.71 8.96
N HIS A 151 -4.32 -7.22 8.16
CA HIS A 151 -3.01 -7.65 8.66
C HIS A 151 -2.19 -6.50 9.26
N LEU A 152 -2.30 -5.30 8.72
CA LEU A 152 -1.61 -4.10 9.23
C LEU A 152 -2.26 -3.53 10.48
N ALA A 153 -3.53 -3.80 10.71
CA ALA A 153 -4.29 -3.38 11.87
C ALA A 153 -4.03 -4.26 13.11
N GLN A 154 -3.53 -5.49 12.92
CA GLN A 154 -3.31 -6.43 14.01
C GLN A 154 -2.28 -5.94 15.04
N PRO A 155 -2.50 -6.20 16.35
CA PRO A 155 -1.52 -5.94 17.39
C PRO A 155 -0.17 -6.58 17.04
N GLY A 156 0.92 -5.84 17.20
CA GLY A 156 2.27 -6.33 16.88
C GLY A 156 2.69 -6.24 15.41
N ALA A 157 1.80 -5.85 14.48
CA ALA A 157 2.18 -5.68 13.06
C ALA A 157 3.37 -4.72 12.88
N LEU A 158 3.37 -3.61 13.64
CA LEU A 158 4.47 -2.63 13.67
C LEU A 158 5.75 -3.22 14.27
N ALA A 159 5.64 -3.87 15.43
CA ALA A 159 6.77 -4.44 16.15
C ALA A 159 7.51 -5.51 15.32
N HIS A 160 6.77 -6.30 14.53
CA HIS A 160 7.36 -7.30 13.64
C HIS A 160 7.79 -6.73 12.28
N GLY A 161 7.73 -5.42 12.06
CA GLY A 161 8.13 -4.80 10.78
C GLY A 161 7.32 -5.28 9.57
N LEU A 162 6.06 -5.69 9.79
CA LEU A 162 5.18 -6.15 8.71
C LEU A 162 4.93 -5.07 7.66
N PRO A 163 4.63 -3.79 8.00
CA PRO A 163 4.39 -2.75 7.00
C PRO A 163 5.58 -2.54 6.07
N ARG A 164 6.80 -2.48 6.62
CA ARG A 164 8.02 -2.32 5.82
C ARG A 164 8.20 -3.47 4.83
N ARG A 165 8.03 -4.72 5.29
CA ARG A 165 8.14 -5.91 4.43
C ARG A 165 7.05 -5.95 3.36
N ALA A 166 5.82 -5.55 3.69
CA ALA A 166 4.71 -5.48 2.75
C ALA A 166 4.96 -4.41 1.68
N MET A 167 5.34 -3.19 2.08
CA MET A 167 5.69 -2.10 1.17
C MET A 167 6.81 -2.49 0.20
N SER A 168 7.89 -3.11 0.69
CA SER A 168 9.00 -3.52 -0.17
C SER A 168 8.57 -4.55 -1.23
N ARG A 169 7.72 -5.51 -0.86
CA ARG A 169 7.21 -6.51 -1.81
C ARG A 169 6.25 -5.92 -2.83
N LEU A 170 5.36 -5.03 -2.38
CA LEU A 170 4.44 -4.31 -3.27
C LEU A 170 5.21 -3.42 -4.25
N ALA A 171 6.19 -2.65 -3.77
CA ALA A 171 7.03 -1.82 -4.63
C ALA A 171 7.84 -2.67 -5.61
N ALA A 172 8.44 -3.78 -5.18
CA ALA A 172 9.18 -4.68 -6.06
C ALA A 172 8.27 -5.29 -7.14
N ALA A 173 7.10 -5.82 -6.76
CA ALA A 173 6.14 -6.37 -7.71
C ALA A 173 5.60 -5.29 -8.67
N GLY A 174 5.32 -4.09 -8.14
CA GLY A 174 4.87 -2.94 -8.93
C GLY A 174 5.91 -2.49 -9.94
N LEU A 175 7.19 -2.43 -9.56
CA LEU A 175 8.30 -2.12 -10.48
C LEU A 175 8.46 -3.18 -11.56
N CYS A 176 8.38 -4.47 -11.19
CA CYS A 176 8.46 -5.57 -12.17
C CYS A 176 7.29 -5.52 -13.17
N ALA A 177 6.10 -5.16 -12.71
CA ALA A 177 4.90 -5.06 -13.56
C ALA A 177 4.84 -3.76 -14.39
N ALA A 178 5.53 -2.69 -13.98
CA ALA A 178 5.42 -1.36 -14.58
C ALA A 178 5.58 -1.31 -16.11
N PRO A 179 6.63 -1.91 -16.73
CA PRO A 179 6.78 -1.83 -18.19
C PRO A 179 5.66 -2.55 -18.94
N VAL A 180 5.23 -3.71 -18.45
CA VAL A 180 4.15 -4.50 -19.04
C VAL A 180 2.81 -3.79 -18.88
N TYR A 181 2.55 -3.25 -17.70
CA TYR A 181 1.34 -2.47 -17.42
C TYR A 181 1.26 -1.22 -18.32
N ALA A 182 2.36 -0.47 -18.46
CA ALA A 182 2.45 0.67 -19.36
C ALA A 182 2.14 0.32 -20.82
N ALA A 183 2.61 -0.85 -21.30
CA ALA A 183 2.31 -1.34 -22.64
C ALA A 183 0.85 -1.80 -22.83
N LEU A 184 0.16 -2.16 -21.74
CA LEU A 184 -1.24 -2.56 -21.77
C LEU A 184 -2.21 -1.36 -21.75
N LEU A 185 -1.77 -0.21 -21.25
CA LEU A 185 -2.55 1.03 -21.22
C LEU A 185 -2.83 1.56 -22.63
N PRO A 186 -3.91 2.35 -22.82
CA PRO A 186 -4.19 3.00 -24.10
C PRO A 186 -3.02 3.91 -24.54
N PRO A 187 -2.79 4.05 -25.86
CA PRO A 187 -1.74 4.92 -26.39
C PRO A 187 -1.80 6.34 -25.80
N GLY A 188 -0.63 6.91 -25.49
CA GLY A 188 -0.51 8.27 -24.91
C GLY A 188 -0.50 8.33 -23.38
N HIS A 189 -0.79 7.24 -22.67
CA HIS A 189 -0.72 7.18 -21.20
C HIS A 189 0.72 7.05 -20.67
N GLY A 190 1.62 6.43 -21.45
CA GLY A 190 3.01 6.23 -21.06
C GLY A 190 3.11 5.42 -19.77
N TRP A 191 3.64 6.03 -18.71
CA TRP A 191 3.84 5.39 -17.40
C TRP A 191 2.73 5.73 -16.37
N TRP A 192 1.76 6.57 -16.73
CA TRP A 192 0.72 7.06 -15.81
C TRP A 192 -0.67 6.51 -16.19
N PRO A 193 -1.46 6.02 -15.21
CA PRO A 193 -1.17 5.96 -13.77
C PRO A 193 -0.16 4.85 -13.41
N LEU A 194 0.42 4.91 -12.20
CA LEU A 194 1.17 3.79 -11.63
C LEU A 194 0.21 2.67 -11.22
N ASN A 195 0.62 1.42 -11.45
CA ASN A 195 -0.23 0.25 -11.22
C ASN A 195 -0.67 0.06 -9.75
N ILE A 196 -1.70 -0.76 -9.55
CA ILE A 196 -2.34 -1.01 -8.25
C ILE A 196 -1.40 -1.45 -7.13
N MET A 197 -0.26 -2.08 -7.43
CA MET A 197 0.71 -2.44 -6.40
C MET A 197 1.30 -1.20 -5.73
N PHE A 198 1.51 -0.12 -6.49
CA PHE A 198 1.90 1.18 -5.92
C PHE A 198 0.78 1.81 -5.10
N THR A 199 -0.49 1.65 -5.50
CA THR A 199 -1.64 2.11 -4.70
C THR A 199 -1.64 1.47 -3.32
N LEU A 200 -1.49 0.14 -3.26
CA LEU A 200 -1.42 -0.61 -2.01
C LEU A 200 -0.14 -0.28 -1.21
N ALA A 201 1.00 -0.06 -1.87
CA ALA A 201 2.24 0.32 -1.21
C ALA A 201 2.12 1.69 -0.53
N VAL A 202 1.57 2.68 -1.23
CA VAL A 202 1.34 4.03 -0.71
C VAL A 202 0.29 4.01 0.41
N ALA A 203 -0.81 3.28 0.25
CA ALA A 203 -1.81 3.15 1.30
C ALA A 203 -1.23 2.47 2.57
N THR A 204 -0.36 1.47 2.40
CA THR A 204 0.39 0.85 3.49
C THR A 204 1.33 1.84 4.17
N ALA A 205 2.03 2.68 3.41
CA ALA A 205 2.91 3.72 3.95
C ALA A 205 2.14 4.75 4.78
N ILE A 206 0.98 5.21 4.28
CA ILE A 206 0.09 6.13 5.01
C ILE A 206 -0.38 5.48 6.32
N ALA A 207 -0.89 4.25 6.27
CA ALA A 207 -1.31 3.51 7.47
C ALA A 207 -0.16 3.32 8.48
N TRP A 208 1.05 3.04 7.97
CA TRP A 208 2.25 2.90 8.79
C TRP A 208 2.68 4.21 9.46
N LEU A 209 2.66 5.33 8.74
CA LEU A 209 2.97 6.65 9.30
C LEU A 209 1.96 7.04 10.38
N THR A 210 0.68 6.88 10.10
CA THR A 210 -0.42 7.16 11.04
C THR A 210 -0.36 6.27 12.28
N GLY A 211 0.04 5.00 12.12
CA GLY A 211 0.09 4.02 13.21
C GLY A 211 1.24 4.18 14.21
N GLN A 212 2.31 4.91 13.87
CA GLN A 212 3.50 5.02 14.73
C GLN A 212 3.49 6.22 15.70
N GLY A 213 2.52 7.14 15.59
CA GLY A 213 2.47 8.37 16.40
C GLY A 213 3.62 9.35 16.09
N GLY A 214 3.63 10.53 16.72
CA GLY A 214 4.66 11.57 16.51
C GLY A 214 4.21 12.74 15.62
N ARG A 215 4.90 13.88 15.74
CA ARG A 215 4.41 15.20 15.27
C ARG A 215 4.33 15.35 13.74
N TRP A 216 5.36 14.86 13.03
CA TRP A 216 5.52 15.06 11.59
C TRP A 216 4.87 13.95 10.74
N ARG A 217 4.57 12.80 11.34
CA ARG A 217 4.06 11.64 10.61
C ARG A 217 2.63 11.85 10.07
N PRO A 218 1.70 12.48 10.81
CA PRO A 218 0.39 12.85 10.28
C PRO A 218 0.49 13.80 9.09
N THR A 219 1.39 14.79 9.14
CA THR A 219 1.58 15.73 8.02
C THR A 219 2.20 15.03 6.81
N ALA A 220 3.16 14.12 7.02
CA ALA A 220 3.70 13.28 5.94
C ALA A 220 2.66 12.32 5.35
N ALA A 221 1.82 11.71 6.18
CA ALA A 221 0.72 10.85 5.74
C ALA A 221 -0.30 11.62 4.90
N LEU A 222 -0.66 12.84 5.34
CA LEU A 222 -1.56 13.73 4.60
C LEU A 222 -0.94 14.19 3.27
N ALA A 223 0.34 14.57 3.27
CA ALA A 223 1.05 14.94 2.05
C ALA A 223 1.11 13.76 1.07
N LEU A 224 1.40 12.56 1.56
CA LEU A 224 1.44 11.36 0.74
C LEU A 224 0.06 11.00 0.17
N PHE A 225 -1.02 11.20 0.93
CA PHE A 225 -2.38 11.06 0.41
C PHE A 225 -2.68 12.11 -0.67
N ALA A 226 -2.40 13.39 -0.40
CA ALA A 226 -2.70 14.50 -1.29
C ALA A 226 -1.94 14.43 -2.62
N PHE A 227 -0.63 14.20 -2.57
CA PHE A 227 0.24 14.18 -3.75
C PHE A 227 0.43 12.79 -4.36
N GLY A 228 0.28 11.73 -3.58
CA GLY A 228 0.35 10.36 -4.09
C GLY A 228 -0.90 9.97 -4.86
N GLY A 229 -2.09 10.36 -4.38
CA GLY A 229 -3.38 10.03 -4.99
C GLY A 229 -3.42 10.19 -6.52
N PRO A 230 -3.12 11.35 -7.12
CA PRO A 230 -3.19 11.56 -8.57
C PRO A 230 -2.30 10.62 -9.40
N LEU A 231 -1.26 10.05 -8.81
CA LEU A 231 -0.26 9.24 -9.53
C LEU A 231 -0.66 7.77 -9.64
N LEU A 232 -1.68 7.34 -8.90
CA LEU A 232 -1.96 5.95 -8.60
C LEU A 232 -3.23 5.47 -9.30
N GLU A 233 -3.26 4.19 -9.65
CA GLU A 233 -4.47 3.52 -10.09
C GLU A 233 -5.54 3.60 -8.98
N PHE A 234 -6.78 3.95 -9.36
CA PHE A 234 -7.90 4.29 -8.47
C PHE A 234 -7.76 5.58 -7.64
N CYS A 235 -6.70 6.35 -7.85
CA CYS A 235 -6.47 7.66 -7.24
C CYS A 235 -6.70 7.70 -5.71
N TRP A 236 -7.17 8.83 -5.19
CA TRP A 236 -7.55 8.99 -3.77
C TRP A 236 -8.65 8.03 -3.31
N PHE A 237 -9.52 7.56 -4.22
CA PHE A 237 -10.63 6.67 -3.88
C PHE A 237 -10.12 5.29 -3.45
N GLY A 238 -9.12 4.76 -4.14
CA GLY A 238 -8.45 3.51 -3.73
C GLY A 238 -7.75 3.64 -2.38
N LEU A 239 -7.08 4.78 -2.15
CA LEU A 239 -6.47 5.08 -0.85
C LEU A 239 -7.54 5.18 0.26
N ALA A 240 -8.64 5.88 0.02
CA ALA A 240 -9.74 6.04 0.97
C ALA A 240 -10.41 4.70 1.31
N CYS A 241 -10.67 3.86 0.31
CA CYS A 241 -11.18 2.50 0.50
C CYS A 241 -10.28 1.67 1.43
N PHE A 242 -8.97 1.65 1.15
CA PHE A 242 -7.99 0.96 1.99
C PHE A 242 -7.92 1.52 3.42
N LEU A 243 -7.77 2.83 3.56
CA LEU A 243 -7.57 3.49 4.86
C LEU A 243 -8.82 3.39 5.74
N GLY A 244 -10.02 3.44 5.15
CA GLY A 244 -11.26 3.17 5.85
C GLY A 244 -11.33 1.74 6.39
N GLY A 245 -11.00 0.74 5.56
CA GLY A 245 -10.93 -0.66 5.98
C GLY A 245 -9.89 -0.90 7.08
N TRP A 246 -8.73 -0.23 6.98
CA TRP A 246 -7.69 -0.27 8.01
C TRP A 246 -8.14 0.35 9.33
N TRP A 247 -8.81 1.50 9.27
CA TRP A 247 -9.37 2.14 10.46
C TRP A 247 -10.43 1.27 11.12
N PHE A 248 -11.34 0.68 10.33
CA PHE A 248 -12.35 -0.26 10.82
C PHE A 248 -11.72 -1.46 11.52
N CYS A 249 -10.69 -2.08 10.93
CA CYS A 249 -10.00 -3.21 11.54
C CYS A 249 -9.29 -2.84 12.86
N ARG A 250 -8.77 -1.60 12.99
CA ARG A 250 -8.10 -1.14 14.21
C ARG A 250 -9.07 -0.76 15.33
N ARG A 251 -10.20 -0.15 14.98
CA ARG A 251 -11.20 0.36 15.90
C ARG A 251 -12.59 0.11 15.31
N PRO A 252 -13.13 -1.12 15.43
CA PRO A 252 -14.44 -1.44 14.91
C PRO A 252 -15.51 -0.56 15.57
N GLY A 253 -16.34 0.08 14.77
CA GLY A 253 -17.40 0.97 15.25
C GLY A 253 -18.15 1.60 14.09
N VAL A 254 -19.29 2.25 14.37
CA VAL A 254 -20.12 2.89 13.34
C VAL A 254 -19.33 3.93 12.52
N PRO A 255 -18.53 4.84 13.12
CA PRO A 255 -17.80 5.84 12.33
C PRO A 255 -16.78 5.23 11.36
N SER A 256 -16.04 4.20 11.80
CA SER A 256 -15.03 3.55 10.98
C SER A 256 -15.65 2.67 9.90
N LEU A 257 -16.80 2.05 10.18
CA LEU A 257 -17.60 1.34 9.17
C LEU A 257 -18.14 2.29 8.11
N LEU A 258 -18.75 3.42 8.50
CA LEU A 258 -19.26 4.42 7.58
C LEU A 258 -18.15 5.02 6.71
N ALA A 259 -16.98 5.29 7.30
CA ALA A 259 -15.82 5.76 6.55
C ALA A 259 -15.32 4.71 5.53
N TRP A 260 -15.32 3.43 5.90
CA TRP A 260 -14.96 2.36 4.97
C TRP A 260 -15.98 2.19 3.84
N LEU A 261 -17.27 2.21 4.16
CA LEU A 261 -18.36 2.19 3.17
C LEU A 261 -18.28 3.40 2.23
N ALA A 262 -18.03 4.59 2.77
CA ALA A 262 -17.83 5.80 1.97
C ALA A 262 -16.60 5.68 1.05
N GLY A 263 -15.49 5.12 1.55
CA GLY A 263 -14.32 4.82 0.73
C GLY A 263 -14.63 3.86 -0.42
N CYS A 264 -15.36 2.77 -0.16
CA CYS A 264 -15.80 1.83 -1.18
C CYS A 264 -16.80 2.46 -2.17
N ALA A 265 -17.77 3.24 -1.68
CA ALA A 265 -18.76 3.93 -2.50
C ALA A 265 -18.11 5.00 -3.40
N SER A 266 -17.06 5.67 -2.92
CA SER A 266 -16.34 6.70 -3.67
C SER A 266 -15.67 6.16 -4.94
N LEU A 267 -15.39 4.85 -5.00
CA LEU A 267 -14.90 4.20 -6.21
C LEU A 267 -15.89 4.28 -7.39
N TYR A 268 -17.17 4.60 -7.13
CA TYR A 268 -18.15 4.93 -8.17
C TYR A 268 -17.64 6.00 -9.14
N ALA A 269 -16.88 6.99 -8.65
CA ALA A 269 -16.35 8.07 -9.48
C ALA A 269 -15.46 7.58 -10.63
N ILE A 270 -14.83 6.41 -10.47
CA ILE A 270 -14.00 5.76 -11.50
C ILE A 270 -14.76 4.61 -12.15
N ASN A 271 -15.47 3.80 -11.35
CA ASN A 271 -16.09 2.57 -11.80
C ASN A 271 -17.37 2.81 -12.60
N GLY A 272 -18.10 3.89 -12.33
CA GLY A 272 -19.46 4.12 -12.85
C GLY A 272 -20.53 3.19 -12.25
N ASN A 273 -20.19 2.42 -11.21
CA ASN A 273 -21.10 1.51 -10.52
C ASN A 273 -20.67 1.29 -9.04
N HIS A 274 -21.54 0.65 -8.26
CA HIS A 274 -21.35 0.43 -6.82
C HIS A 274 -20.90 -1.00 -6.46
N TRP A 275 -20.44 -1.82 -7.41
CA TRP A 275 -20.03 -3.20 -7.14
C TRP A 275 -18.91 -3.32 -6.11
N ALA A 276 -18.09 -2.29 -5.94
CA ALA A 276 -17.10 -2.23 -4.86
C ALA A 276 -17.71 -2.39 -3.45
N LEU A 277 -18.98 -2.00 -3.23
CA LEU A 277 -19.67 -2.21 -1.95
C LEU A 277 -20.02 -3.68 -1.69
N ALA A 278 -20.25 -4.48 -2.74
CA ALA A 278 -20.53 -5.90 -2.60
C ALA A 278 -19.34 -6.67 -1.99
N ALA A 279 -18.11 -6.16 -2.14
CA ALA A 279 -16.95 -6.72 -1.45
C ALA A 279 -17.08 -6.69 0.08
N VAL A 280 -17.74 -5.68 0.65
CA VAL A 280 -17.98 -5.59 2.10
C VAL A 280 -18.90 -6.73 2.56
N VAL A 281 -19.92 -7.05 1.77
CA VAL A 281 -20.82 -8.18 2.02
C VAL A 281 -20.05 -9.51 1.94
N LEU A 282 -19.19 -9.68 0.93
CA LEU A 282 -18.34 -10.88 0.81
C LEU A 282 -17.37 -11.03 1.99
N ILE A 283 -16.79 -9.93 2.46
CA ILE A 283 -15.91 -9.93 3.64
C ILE A 283 -16.71 -10.36 4.88
N ALA A 284 -17.90 -9.79 5.11
CA ALA A 284 -18.76 -10.16 6.22
C ALA A 284 -19.17 -11.64 6.16
N ALA A 285 -19.57 -12.13 4.98
CA ALA A 285 -19.93 -13.53 4.77
C ALA A 285 -18.75 -14.47 5.03
N SER A 286 -17.54 -14.09 4.59
CA SER A 286 -16.34 -14.91 4.79
C SER A 286 -15.95 -15.11 6.26
N ALA A 287 -16.34 -14.17 7.13
CA ALA A 287 -16.04 -14.25 8.56
C ALA A 287 -16.90 -15.30 9.29
N ILE A 288 -18.00 -15.74 8.69
CA ILE A 288 -18.96 -16.69 9.29
C ILE A 288 -18.69 -18.12 8.80
N LEU A 289 -18.05 -18.27 7.63
CA LEU A 289 -17.84 -19.57 6.98
C LEU A 289 -16.49 -20.21 7.40
N PRO A 290 -16.47 -21.53 7.70
CA PRO A 290 -15.28 -22.20 8.20
C PRO A 290 -14.33 -22.60 7.05
N PHE A 291 -13.56 -21.64 6.53
CA PHE A 291 -12.57 -21.92 5.48
C PHE A 291 -11.24 -22.44 6.04
N ARG A 292 -10.67 -23.45 5.38
CA ARG A 292 -9.33 -23.99 5.67
C ARG A 292 -8.48 -23.96 4.40
N LEU A 293 -7.83 -22.84 4.14
CA LEU A 293 -6.90 -22.69 3.02
C LEU A 293 -5.50 -22.33 3.53
N PRO A 294 -4.44 -22.97 3.01
CA PRO A 294 -3.07 -22.65 3.39
C PRO A 294 -2.66 -21.29 2.83
N ARG A 295 -1.83 -20.57 3.60
CA ARG A 295 -1.39 -19.23 3.26
C ARG A 295 -0.42 -19.22 2.05
N ALA A 296 -0.84 -18.70 0.91
CA ALA A 296 0.02 -18.52 -0.26
C ALA A 296 0.72 -17.15 -0.22
N ARG A 297 1.79 -17.03 0.57
CA ARG A 297 2.43 -15.74 0.90
C ARG A 297 2.99 -14.98 -0.31
N TYR A 298 3.70 -15.67 -1.20
CA TYR A 298 4.44 -15.04 -2.30
C TYR A 298 3.70 -15.11 -3.64
N PHE A 299 2.74 -16.04 -3.76
CA PHE A 299 2.02 -16.32 -4.99
C PHE A 299 1.41 -15.06 -5.61
N PHE A 300 0.64 -14.27 -4.86
CA PHE A 300 -0.04 -13.07 -5.37
C PHE A 300 0.92 -11.99 -5.89
N TYR A 301 2.10 -11.86 -5.29
CA TYR A 301 3.12 -10.90 -5.74
C TYR A 301 3.78 -11.31 -7.05
N VAL A 302 3.95 -12.61 -7.27
CA VAL A 302 4.53 -13.17 -8.51
C VAL A 302 3.48 -13.25 -9.62
N TYR A 303 2.25 -13.64 -9.27
CA TYR A 303 1.13 -13.74 -10.19
C TYR A 303 0.85 -12.40 -10.86
N TYR A 304 0.90 -11.29 -10.12
CA TYR A 304 0.56 -9.98 -10.66
C TYR A 304 1.38 -9.55 -11.90
N PRO A 305 2.71 -9.48 -11.88
CA PRO A 305 3.48 -9.18 -13.08
C PRO A 305 3.34 -10.26 -14.16
N LEU A 306 3.25 -11.54 -13.77
CA LEU A 306 3.19 -12.66 -14.72
C LEU A 306 1.90 -12.66 -15.55
N HIS A 307 0.73 -12.49 -14.92
CA HIS A 307 -0.54 -12.51 -15.66
C HIS A 307 -0.66 -11.30 -16.60
N LEU A 308 -0.16 -10.12 -16.23
CA LEU A 308 -0.09 -8.99 -17.14
C LEU A 308 0.81 -9.30 -18.35
N ALA A 309 1.94 -9.96 -18.14
CA ALA A 309 2.85 -10.33 -19.21
C ALA A 309 2.19 -11.33 -20.18
N VAL A 310 1.46 -12.32 -19.64
CA VAL A 310 0.66 -13.25 -20.44
C VAL A 310 -0.41 -12.53 -21.25
N LEU A 311 -1.17 -11.61 -20.63
CA LEU A 311 -2.20 -10.85 -21.34
C LEU A 311 -1.62 -9.96 -22.45
N LEU A 312 -0.47 -9.34 -22.21
CA LEU A 312 0.23 -8.57 -23.24
C LEU A 312 0.68 -9.47 -24.40
N ALA A 313 1.26 -10.64 -24.11
CA ALA A 313 1.67 -11.60 -25.12
C ALA A 313 0.47 -12.08 -25.97
N LEU A 314 -0.65 -12.43 -25.33
CA LEU A 314 -1.87 -12.84 -26.02
C LEU A 314 -2.45 -11.73 -26.91
N ARG A 315 -2.44 -10.48 -26.42
CA ARG A 315 -2.88 -9.32 -27.20
C ARG A 315 -2.02 -9.12 -28.45
N VAL A 316 -0.68 -9.18 -28.30
CA VAL A 316 0.26 -9.02 -29.42
C VAL A 316 0.16 -10.17 -30.42
N ALA A 317 -0.13 -11.39 -29.94
CA ALA A 317 -0.37 -12.55 -30.79
C ALA A 317 -1.73 -12.52 -31.53
N GLY A 318 -2.57 -11.49 -31.31
CA GLY A 318 -3.88 -11.37 -31.93
C GLY A 318 -4.97 -12.28 -31.32
N LEU A 319 -4.68 -13.01 -30.25
CA LEU A 319 -5.57 -14.00 -29.61
C LEU A 319 -6.65 -13.37 -28.71
N GLY A 320 -7.09 -12.14 -29.00
CA GLY A 320 -8.06 -11.38 -28.18
C GLY A 320 -9.22 -10.77 -28.95
N SER A 321 -9.13 -10.69 -30.28
CA SER A 321 -10.20 -10.16 -31.13
C SER A 321 -10.97 -11.32 -31.75
N PRO A 322 -12.14 -11.74 -31.23
CA PRO A 322 -13.09 -12.37 -32.13
C PRO A 322 -13.53 -11.29 -33.13
N VAL A 323 -13.46 -11.69 -34.40
CA VAL A 323 -14.00 -10.99 -35.58
C VAL A 323 -15.32 -10.31 -35.25
#